data_AF-A0A940NWZ6-F1
#
_entry.id   AF-A0A940NWZ6-F1
#
_cell.length_a   1.000
_cell.length_b   1.000
_cell.length_c   1.000
_cell.angle_alpha   90.00
_cell.angle_beta   90.00
_cell.angle_gamma   90.00
#
_symmetry.space_group_name_H-M   'P 1'
#
loop_
_entity.id
_entity.type
_entity.pdbx_description
1 polymer ?
#
loop_
_entity_poly.entity_id
_entity_poly.type
_entity_poly.pdbx_seq_one_letter_code
_entity_poly.pdbx_strand_id
1 'polypeptide(L)'
;MPTAAIRKIYDTYLEKAMAAEKNRKPTDGMFGIGKKPGDDPCHAEFAEALEAAVKAFAASGPDSASVRELLTFMYTVPKLHEDPKSIYWMLIAVHGLTAELIPQLGTADAAALHKEYGAAFRRWERLPVQQQIYRALAQAAKE
;
A
#
# COMPACT_ATOMS: atom_id res chain seq x y z
N MET A 1 -12.06 -13.82 -6.73
CA MET A 1 -11.76 -12.51 -7.32
C MET A 1 -10.37 -12.06 -6.85
N PRO A 2 -9.50 -11.55 -7.71
CA PRO A 2 -8.12 -11.20 -7.34
C PRO A 2 -8.04 -10.15 -6.22
N THR A 3 -9.01 -9.24 -6.15
CA THR A 3 -9.16 -8.26 -5.06
C THR A 3 -9.32 -8.92 -3.69
N ALA A 4 -10.04 -10.04 -3.59
CA ALA A 4 -10.19 -10.78 -2.33
C ALA A 4 -8.87 -11.44 -1.89
N ALA A 5 -8.02 -11.88 -2.83
CA ALA A 5 -6.71 -12.43 -2.52
C ALA A 5 -5.79 -11.36 -1.94
N ILE A 6 -5.79 -10.15 -2.52
CA ILE A 6 -5.01 -9.01 -2.02
C ILE A 6 -5.50 -8.59 -0.62
N ARG A 7 -6.81 -8.50 -0.38
CA ARG A 7 -7.37 -8.22 0.94
C ARG A 7 -6.88 -9.23 1.99
N LYS A 8 -6.90 -10.53 1.67
CA LYS A 8 -6.39 -11.58 2.56
C LYS A 8 -4.89 -11.44 2.87
N ILE A 9 -4.08 -10.98 1.91
CA ILE A 9 -2.65 -10.70 2.14
C ILE A 9 -2.49 -9.55 3.14
N TYR A 10 -3.26 -8.48 3.00
CA TYR A 10 -3.29 -7.38 3.97
C TYR A 10 -3.73 -7.84 5.36
N ASP A 11 -4.82 -8.60 5.47
CA ASP A 11 -5.32 -9.10 6.75
C ASP A 11 -4.27 -9.97 7.46
N THR A 12 -3.66 -10.89 6.71
CA THR A 12 -2.60 -11.77 7.24
C THR A 12 -1.38 -10.98 7.71
N TYR A 13 -0.98 -9.97 6.93
CA TYR A 13 0.13 -9.09 7.29
C TYR A 13 -0.18 -8.28 8.54
N LEU A 14 -1.34 -7.63 8.59
CA LEU A 14 -1.76 -6.79 9.71
C LEU A 14 -1.84 -7.61 11.00
N GLU A 15 -2.40 -8.82 10.96
CA GLU A 15 -2.46 -9.72 12.11
C GLU A 15 -1.05 -10.07 12.63
N LYS A 16 -0.17 -10.55 11.73
CA LYS A 16 1.21 -10.91 12.09
C LYS A 16 2.00 -9.71 12.61
N ALA A 17 1.92 -8.57 11.94
CA ALA A 17 2.69 -7.37 12.30
C ALA A 17 2.20 -6.76 13.62
N MET A 18 0.89 -6.72 13.86
CA MET A 18 0.35 -6.28 15.15
C MET A 18 0.73 -7.23 16.29
N ALA A 19 0.73 -8.55 16.05
CA ALA A 19 1.18 -9.52 17.04
C ALA A 19 2.69 -9.37 17.35
N ALA A 20 3.52 -9.12 16.33
CA ALA A 20 4.95 -8.87 16.51
C ALA A 20 5.20 -7.59 17.34
N GLU A 21 4.50 -6.49 17.01
CA GLU A 21 4.60 -5.22 17.75
C GLU A 21 4.14 -5.35 19.21
N LYS A 22 3.07 -6.11 19.48
CA LYS A 22 2.60 -6.36 20.85
C LYS A 22 3.61 -7.16 21.69
N ASN A 23 4.34 -8.08 21.06
CA ASN A 23 5.32 -8.94 21.73
C ASN A 23 6.73 -8.30 21.81
N ARG A 24 6.89 -7.07 21.30
CA ARG A 24 8.16 -6.37 21.24
C ARG A 24 8.65 -6.03 22.65
N LYS A 25 9.92 -6.34 22.93
CA LYS A 25 10.53 -5.99 24.23
C LYS A 25 11.03 -4.54 24.18
N PRO A 26 10.98 -3.80 25.31
CA PRO A 26 11.50 -2.43 25.38
C PRO A 26 12.99 -2.31 25.03
N THR A 27 13.74 -3.41 25.17
CA THR A 27 15.17 -3.48 24.86
C THR A 27 15.47 -3.76 23.38
N ASP A 28 14.48 -4.13 22.58
CA ASP A 28 14.67 -4.46 21.16
C ASP A 28 15.03 -3.19 20.38
N GLY A 29 16.24 -3.18 19.79
CA GLY A 29 16.79 -2.06 19.03
C GLY A 29 17.62 -1.08 19.86
N MET A 30 17.73 -1.29 21.19
CA MET A 30 18.62 -0.51 22.06
C MET A 30 20.08 -0.94 21.83
N PHE A 31 20.97 0.02 21.56
CA PHE A 31 22.38 -0.23 21.17
C PHE A 31 22.57 -1.09 19.90
N GLY A 32 21.56 -1.21 19.03
CA GLY A 32 21.62 -2.10 17.87
C GLY A 32 21.54 -3.59 18.23
N ILE A 33 21.19 -3.92 19.49
CA ILE A 33 20.98 -5.28 19.97
C ILE A 33 19.48 -5.59 19.84
N GLY A 34 19.14 -6.62 19.06
CA GLY A 34 17.75 -7.00 18.73
C GLY A 34 17.31 -6.64 17.30
N LYS A 35 16.13 -7.11 16.88
CA LYS A 35 15.57 -6.82 15.54
C LYS A 35 15.13 -5.35 15.46
N LYS A 36 15.47 -4.64 14.38
CA LYS A 36 14.92 -3.30 14.12
C LYS A 36 13.44 -3.42 13.73
N PRO A 37 12.61 -2.40 14.00
CA PRO A 37 11.19 -2.40 13.63
C PRO A 37 10.91 -2.63 12.14
N GLY A 38 11.88 -2.36 11.24
CA GLY A 38 11.76 -2.61 9.80
C GLY A 38 12.33 -3.96 9.34
N ASP A 39 12.96 -4.74 10.22
CA ASP A 39 13.64 -6.00 9.88
C ASP A 39 12.79 -7.23 10.25
N ASP A 40 11.49 -7.06 10.53
CA ASP A 40 10.59 -8.20 10.70
C ASP A 40 10.42 -8.91 9.34
N PRO A 41 10.74 -10.21 9.23
CA PRO A 41 10.52 -10.99 8.00
C PRO A 41 9.11 -10.84 7.42
N CYS A 42 8.11 -10.57 8.28
CA CYS A 42 6.73 -10.36 7.86
C CYS A 42 6.56 -9.17 6.88
N HIS A 43 7.41 -8.14 6.94
CA HIS A 43 7.34 -7.00 6.02
C HIS A 43 7.79 -7.38 4.61
N ALA A 44 8.88 -8.14 4.50
CA ALA A 44 9.38 -8.64 3.22
C ALA A 44 8.41 -9.66 2.60
N GLU A 45 7.95 -10.64 3.40
CA GLU A 45 6.93 -11.61 2.96
C GLU A 45 5.66 -10.92 2.45
N PHE A 46 5.23 -9.86 3.14
CA PHE A 46 4.07 -9.07 2.72
C PHE A 46 4.30 -8.37 1.38
N ALA A 47 5.43 -7.69 1.20
CA ALA A 47 5.75 -6.99 -0.04
C ALA A 47 5.79 -7.95 -1.24
N GLU A 48 6.48 -9.08 -1.09
CA GLU A 48 6.64 -10.08 -2.15
C GLU A 48 5.31 -10.72 -2.53
N ALA A 49 4.51 -11.14 -1.53
CA ALA A 49 3.20 -11.73 -1.76
C ALA A 49 2.24 -10.72 -2.44
N LEU A 50 2.27 -9.47 -1.98
CA LEU A 50 1.43 -8.41 -2.53
C LEU A 50 1.85 -8.06 -3.96
N GLU A 51 3.14 -7.95 -4.24
CA GLU A 51 3.66 -7.70 -5.59
C GLU A 51 3.20 -8.78 -6.57
N ALA A 52 3.36 -10.06 -6.19
CA ALA A 52 2.91 -11.18 -7.01
C ALA A 52 1.39 -11.13 -7.27
N ALA A 53 0.60 -10.81 -6.24
CA ALA A 53 -0.85 -10.72 -6.37
C ALA A 53 -1.31 -9.53 -7.22
N VAL A 54 -0.67 -8.37 -7.08
CA VAL A 54 -0.95 -7.17 -7.89
C VAL A 54 -0.59 -7.42 -9.37
N LYS A 55 0.57 -8.04 -9.64
CA LYS A 55 0.96 -8.43 -11.00
C LYS A 55 -0.02 -9.43 -11.62
N ALA A 56 -0.43 -10.44 -10.86
CA ALA A 56 -1.42 -11.41 -11.32
C ALA A 56 -2.79 -10.73 -11.60
N PHE A 57 -3.20 -9.78 -10.77
CA PHE A 57 -4.40 -8.98 -11.01
C PHE A 57 -4.26 -8.15 -12.29
N ALA A 58 -3.17 -7.40 -12.47
CA ALA A 58 -2.91 -6.62 -13.68
C ALA A 58 -2.96 -7.50 -14.94
N ALA A 59 -2.32 -8.68 -14.90
CA ALA A 59 -2.28 -9.62 -16.01
C ALA A 59 -3.64 -10.23 -16.36
N SER A 60 -4.62 -10.19 -15.44
CA SER A 60 -5.98 -10.69 -15.70
C SER A 60 -6.83 -9.75 -16.56
N GLY A 61 -6.33 -8.56 -16.92
CA GLY A 61 -7.06 -7.56 -17.70
C GLY A 61 -8.31 -7.03 -16.98
N PRO A 62 -8.19 -6.54 -15.73
CA PRO A 62 -9.33 -6.06 -14.96
C PRO A 62 -9.95 -4.83 -15.61
N ASP A 63 -11.26 -4.66 -15.42
CA ASP A 63 -11.91 -3.41 -15.80
C ASP A 63 -11.50 -2.25 -14.87
N SER A 64 -11.72 -1.02 -15.35
CA SER A 64 -11.38 0.20 -14.61
C SER A 64 -12.00 0.24 -13.21
N ALA A 65 -13.25 -0.24 -13.07
CA ALA A 65 -13.96 -0.26 -11.80
C ALA A 65 -13.26 -1.18 -10.77
N SER A 66 -12.81 -2.35 -11.20
CA SER A 66 -12.07 -3.31 -10.37
C SER A 66 -10.70 -2.76 -9.97
N VAL A 67 -9.99 -2.13 -10.91
CA VAL A 67 -8.72 -1.44 -10.61
C VAL A 67 -8.96 -0.34 -9.60
N ARG A 68 -10.00 0.46 -9.81
CA ARG A 68 -10.37 1.56 -8.94
C ARG A 68 -10.70 1.09 -7.53
N GLU A 69 -11.46 0.01 -7.39
CA GLU A 69 -11.79 -0.58 -6.09
C GLU A 69 -10.51 -1.00 -5.35
N LEU A 70 -9.61 -1.73 -6.03
CA LEU A 70 -8.37 -2.20 -5.45
C LEU A 70 -7.47 -1.06 -4.97
N LEU A 71 -7.25 -0.06 -5.82
CA LEU A 71 -6.40 1.08 -5.48
C LEU A 71 -6.99 1.88 -4.33
N THR A 72 -8.31 2.08 -4.31
CA THR A 72 -9.00 2.74 -3.20
C THR A 72 -8.78 2.00 -1.89
N PHE A 73 -8.89 0.67 -1.90
CA PHE A 73 -8.57 -0.16 -0.74
C PHE A 73 -7.12 0.04 -0.29
N MET A 74 -6.15 -0.18 -1.19
CA MET A 74 -4.72 -0.10 -0.84
C MET A 74 -4.33 1.28 -0.29
N TYR A 75 -4.89 2.36 -0.82
CA TYR A 75 -4.59 3.72 -0.36
C TYR A 75 -5.31 4.13 0.93
N THR A 76 -6.39 3.45 1.28
CA THR A 76 -7.15 3.70 2.51
C THR A 76 -6.55 2.98 3.71
N VAL A 77 -6.05 1.75 3.53
CA VAL A 77 -5.55 0.92 4.64
C VAL A 77 -4.49 1.64 5.51
N PRO A 78 -3.46 2.33 4.99
CA PRO A 78 -2.51 3.05 5.83
C PRO A 78 -3.16 4.09 6.76
N LYS A 79 -4.28 4.71 6.36
CA LYS A 79 -5.00 5.69 7.18
C LYS A 79 -5.76 5.06 8.35
N LEU A 80 -6.10 3.77 8.23
CA LEU A 80 -6.72 3.01 9.31
C LEU A 80 -5.68 2.47 10.29
N HIS A 81 -4.39 2.49 9.91
CA HIS A 81 -3.27 1.94 10.66
C HIS A 81 -2.12 2.95 10.75
N GLU A 82 -2.41 4.15 11.24
CA GLU A 82 -1.38 5.19 11.41
C GLU A 82 -0.38 4.86 12.51
N ASP A 83 -0.77 4.01 13.47
CA ASP A 83 0.11 3.45 14.49
C ASP A 83 -0.11 1.92 14.62
N PRO A 84 0.95 1.14 14.88
CA PRO A 84 2.35 1.56 15.05
C PRO A 84 3.02 2.01 13.74
N LYS A 85 3.95 2.97 13.85
CA LYS A 85 4.58 3.61 12.67
C LYS A 85 5.32 2.64 11.75
N SER A 86 5.88 1.55 12.27
CA SER A 86 6.49 0.47 11.48
C SER A 86 5.52 -0.10 10.45
N ILE A 87 4.30 -0.43 10.89
CA ILE A 87 3.22 -0.93 10.03
C ILE A 87 2.79 0.15 9.04
N TYR A 88 2.54 1.38 9.52
CA TYR A 88 2.16 2.51 8.67
C TYR A 88 3.15 2.71 7.52
N TRP A 89 4.46 2.77 7.81
CA TRP A 89 5.48 3.02 6.79
C TRP A 89 5.55 1.89 5.76
N MET A 90 5.37 0.65 6.18
CA MET A 90 5.32 -0.48 5.26
C MET A 90 4.10 -0.40 4.33
N LEU A 91 2.93 -0.05 4.87
CA LEU A 91 1.71 0.14 4.08
C LEU A 91 1.84 1.29 3.08
N ILE A 92 2.57 2.36 3.42
CA ILE A 92 2.90 3.42 2.48
C ILE A 92 3.89 2.96 1.41
N ALA A 93 4.91 2.16 1.77
CA ALA A 93 5.91 1.69 0.82
C ALA A 93 5.29 0.86 -0.32
N VAL A 94 4.36 -0.04 0.01
CA VAL A 94 3.68 -0.88 -1.00
C VAL A 94 2.75 -0.13 -1.94
N HIS A 95 2.47 1.16 -1.70
CA HIS A 95 1.82 1.99 -2.72
C HIS A 95 2.61 1.98 -4.04
N GLY A 96 3.94 1.84 -4.00
CA GLY A 96 4.75 1.77 -5.22
C GLY A 96 4.36 0.63 -6.15
N LEU A 97 3.86 -0.49 -5.61
CA LEU A 97 3.41 -1.65 -6.39
C LEU A 97 2.19 -1.34 -7.26
N THR A 98 1.46 -0.26 -6.94
CA THR A 98 0.24 0.11 -7.67
C THR A 98 0.51 0.88 -8.97
N ALA A 99 1.75 1.30 -9.21
CA ALA A 99 2.08 2.15 -10.36
C ALA A 99 1.70 1.51 -11.72
N GLU A 100 1.81 0.18 -11.85
CA GLU A 100 1.50 -0.56 -13.08
C GLU A 100 -0.02 -0.72 -13.32
N LEU A 101 -0.85 -0.52 -12.29
CA LEU A 101 -2.30 -0.57 -12.38
C LEU A 101 -2.91 0.76 -12.82
N ILE A 102 -2.26 1.88 -12.50
CA ILE A 102 -2.80 3.23 -12.77
C ILE A 102 -3.13 3.46 -14.24
N PRO A 103 -2.31 3.04 -15.23
CA PRO A 103 -2.64 3.18 -16.65
C PRO A 103 -3.87 2.39 -17.11
N GLN A 104 -4.38 1.46 -16.31
CA GLN A 104 -5.58 0.66 -16.62
C GLN A 104 -6.87 1.33 -16.14
N LEU A 105 -6.77 2.45 -15.43
CA LEU A 105 -7.93 3.26 -15.06
C LEU A 105 -8.44 4.03 -16.28
N GLY A 106 -9.77 4.09 -16.43
CA GLY A 106 -10.41 5.10 -17.25
C GLY A 106 -10.21 6.49 -16.65
N THR A 107 -10.23 7.51 -17.51
CA THR A 107 -10.01 8.93 -17.15
C THR A 107 -10.83 9.39 -15.95
N ALA A 108 -12.11 9.05 -15.91
CA ALA A 108 -13.02 9.43 -14.83
C ALA A 108 -12.60 8.83 -13.48
N ASP A 109 -12.24 7.54 -13.47
CA ASP A 109 -11.81 6.85 -12.26
C ASP A 109 -10.46 7.36 -11.77
N ALA A 110 -9.53 7.62 -12.70
CA ALA A 110 -8.23 8.22 -12.40
C ALA A 110 -8.38 9.64 -11.83
N ALA A 111 -9.25 10.47 -12.41
CA ALA A 111 -9.51 11.83 -11.93
C ALA A 111 -10.09 11.84 -10.52
N ALA A 112 -11.07 10.98 -10.25
CA ALA A 112 -11.63 10.83 -8.92
C ALA A 112 -10.56 10.34 -7.92
N LEU A 113 -9.72 9.39 -8.31
CA LEU A 113 -8.74 8.78 -7.40
C LEU A 113 -7.61 9.76 -7.11
N HIS A 114 -7.19 10.54 -8.12
CA HIS A 114 -6.24 11.63 -7.96
C HIS A 114 -6.73 12.66 -6.92
N LYS A 115 -8.01 13.05 -6.98
CA LYS A 115 -8.61 13.97 -6.01
C LYS A 115 -8.63 13.39 -4.60
N GLU A 116 -9.10 12.16 -4.45
CA GLU A 116 -9.20 11.48 -3.14
C GLU A 116 -7.82 11.23 -2.52
N TYR A 117 -6.88 10.72 -3.31
CA TYR A 117 -5.50 10.52 -2.87
C TYR A 117 -4.85 11.84 -2.46
N GLY A 118 -5.13 12.91 -3.21
CA GLY A 118 -4.64 14.25 -2.91
C GLY A 118 -5.18 14.83 -1.60
N ALA A 119 -6.43 14.51 -1.26
CA ALA A 119 -7.04 14.89 0.01
C ALA A 119 -6.52 14.05 1.18
N ALA A 120 -6.30 12.74 0.97
CA ALA A 120 -5.78 11.83 1.98
C ALA A 120 -4.31 12.13 2.34
N PHE A 121 -3.49 12.51 1.34
CA PHE A 121 -2.07 12.79 1.52
C PHE A 121 -1.75 14.21 1.04
N ARG A 122 -1.56 15.14 1.98
CA ARG A 122 -1.33 16.56 1.66
C ARG A 122 0.04 16.76 1.01
N ARG A 123 0.15 17.76 0.12
CA ARG A 123 1.35 17.99 -0.69
C ARG A 123 2.66 18.05 0.11
N TRP A 124 2.66 18.68 1.27
CA TRP A 124 3.85 18.83 2.12
C TRP A 124 4.16 17.61 3.01
N GLU A 125 3.24 16.65 3.08
CA GLU A 125 3.38 15.40 3.84
C GLU A 125 3.72 14.20 2.93
N ARG A 126 3.61 14.36 1.61
CA ARG A 126 3.83 13.25 0.67
C ARG A 126 5.28 12.80 0.65
N LEU A 127 5.48 11.53 0.93
CA LEU A 127 6.72 10.82 0.66
C LEU A 127 6.95 10.64 -0.85
N PRO A 128 8.18 10.32 -1.29
CA PRO A 128 8.50 10.13 -2.71
C PRO A 128 7.56 9.18 -3.45
N VAL A 129 7.23 8.03 -2.84
CA VAL A 129 6.29 7.06 -3.43
C VAL A 129 4.89 7.64 -3.61
N GLN A 130 4.38 8.39 -2.62
CA GLN A 130 3.06 9.03 -2.72
C GLN A 130 3.07 10.15 -3.76
N GLN A 131 4.18 10.86 -3.90
CA GLN A 131 4.34 11.90 -4.93
C GLN A 131 4.38 11.29 -6.34
N GLN A 132 4.99 10.11 -6.52
CA GLN A 132 4.96 9.35 -7.76
C GLN A 132 3.54 8.92 -8.10
N ILE A 133 2.83 8.26 -7.16
CA ILE A 133 1.45 7.81 -7.36
C ILE A 133 0.52 8.97 -7.69
N TYR A 134 0.61 10.08 -6.96
CA TYR A 134 -0.19 11.27 -7.22
C TYR A 134 0.01 11.80 -8.66
N ARG A 135 1.26 11.82 -9.15
CA ARG A 135 1.57 12.25 -10.53
C ARG A 135 1.04 11.26 -11.56
N ALA A 136 1.18 9.96 -11.32
CA ALA A 136 0.68 8.93 -12.21
C ALA A 136 -0.86 9.02 -12.36
N LEU A 137 -1.58 9.19 -11.25
CA LEU A 137 -3.04 9.39 -11.27
C LEU A 137 -3.42 10.68 -12.02
N ALA A 138 -2.66 11.76 -11.82
CA ALA A 138 -2.89 13.02 -12.54
C ALA A 138 -2.66 12.90 -14.06
N GLN A 139 -1.77 12.01 -14.47
CA GLN A 139 -1.49 11.73 -15.88
C GLN A 139 -2.60 10.87 -16.49
N ALA A 140 -2.96 9.75 -15.86
CA ALA A 140 -4.04 8.87 -16.30
C ALA A 140 -5.42 9.57 -16.36
N ALA A 141 -5.62 10.63 -15.57
CA ALA A 141 -6.83 11.45 -15.63
C ALA A 141 -6.97 12.29 -16.92
N LYS A 142 -5.93 12.35 -17.77
CA LYS A 142 -5.88 13.19 -18.98
C LYS A 142 -5.81 12.41 -20.29
N GLU A 143 -5.55 11.11 -20.22
CA GLU A 143 -5.34 10.21 -21.37
C GLU A 143 -6.62 9.48 -21.76
#